data_AF-A0A8T6LUJ3-F1
#
_entry.id   AF-A0A8T6LUJ3-F1
#
_cell.length_a   1.000
_cell.length_b   1.000
_cell.length_c   1.000
_cell.angle_alpha   90.00
_cell.angle_beta   90.00
_cell.angle_gamma   90.00
#
_symmetry.space_group_name_H-M   'P 1'
#
loop_
_entity.id
_entity.type
_entity.pdbx_description
1 polymer ?
#
loop_
_entity_poly.entity_id
_entity_poly.type
_entity_poly.pdbx_seq_one_letter_code
_entity_poly.pdbx_strand_id
1 'polypeptide(L)'
;MKRFPSEKEICYIVTFFDRDGPWRRASHVACLFVYWEKDNEPETTVLLAAAPLLATAALAQEAPATDDSGAIEEIVVLAHPLSREGLAQAADVMEADELDRKAVDNIGATVGNEPGIHNSSYGVGAGRPVIHGMGGARVRVMEDRIDTLDVSVSSGDHAVTVDPFVAERVEVLKGSSTLLYGSGAIGGVVDVQTGRIPQEVPEHISGALALRGSDNGSGRNGSFRLDGGAGNIAWHLDAFARESDDYDIPGFAESAA
;
A
#
# COMPACT_ATOMS: atom_id res chain seq x y z
N MET A 1 -4.98 -24.81 -17.94
CA MET A 1 -5.28 -24.16 -16.66
C MET A 1 -3.99 -23.51 -16.21
N LYS A 2 -3.88 -22.18 -16.27
CA LYS A 2 -2.63 -21.46 -15.99
C LYS A 2 -2.68 -21.03 -14.53
N ARG A 3 -1.77 -21.57 -13.73
CA ARG A 3 -1.52 -21.11 -12.35
C ARG A 3 -1.12 -19.63 -12.42
N PHE A 4 -1.77 -18.77 -11.64
CA PHE A 4 -1.34 -17.38 -11.52
C PHE A 4 0.03 -17.35 -10.82
N PRO A 5 1.02 -16.58 -11.34
CA PRO A 5 2.34 -16.53 -10.74
C PRO A 5 2.28 -15.91 -9.33
N SER A 6 3.12 -16.38 -8.41
CA SER A 6 3.29 -15.74 -7.10
C SER A 6 3.97 -14.39 -7.29
N GLU A 7 3.34 -13.31 -6.82
CA GLU A 7 3.94 -11.98 -6.87
C GLU A 7 4.69 -11.69 -5.58
N LYS A 8 5.91 -11.18 -5.73
CA LYS A 8 6.79 -10.79 -4.62
C LYS A 8 7.45 -9.47 -4.99
N GLU A 9 7.37 -8.51 -4.09
CA GLU A 9 7.99 -7.21 -4.28
C GLU A 9 8.75 -6.80 -3.03
N ILE A 10 9.89 -6.15 -3.22
CA ILE A 10 10.70 -5.55 -2.17
C ILE A 10 11.07 -4.14 -2.63
N CYS A 11 10.62 -3.14 -1.87
CA CYS A 11 10.96 -1.75 -2.08
C CYS A 11 11.71 -1.20 -0.86
N TYR A 12 12.70 -0.37 -1.09
CA TYR A 12 13.38 0.34 -0.02
C TYR A 12 13.71 1.77 -0.45
N ILE A 13 13.62 2.69 0.50
CA ILE A 13 13.92 4.11 0.29
C ILE A 13 14.79 4.60 1.44
N VAL A 14 15.81 5.37 1.09
CA VAL A 14 16.63 6.09 2.07
C VAL A 14 16.53 7.57 1.78
N THR A 15 16.06 8.33 2.76
CA THR A 15 15.84 9.78 2.68
C THR A 15 16.82 10.51 3.60
N PHE A 16 17.53 11.48 3.05
CA PHE A 16 18.42 12.36 3.80
C PHE A 16 17.70 13.68 4.11
N PHE A 17 17.69 14.04 5.39
CA PHE A 17 17.24 15.32 5.91
C PHE A 17 18.46 16.22 6.11
N ASP A 18 18.39 17.47 5.66
CA ASP A 18 19.44 18.46 5.95
C ASP A 18 19.15 19.13 7.30
N ARG A 19 20.20 19.38 8.08
CA ARG A 19 20.10 19.93 9.45
C ARG A 19 19.86 21.45 9.45
N ASP A 20 20.10 22.12 8.33
CA ASP A 20 20.20 23.60 8.25
C ASP A 20 19.15 24.30 7.36
N GLY A 21 18.05 23.65 6.94
CA GLY A 21 16.97 24.40 6.29
C GLY A 21 15.76 23.59 5.82
N PRO A 22 14.54 24.17 5.85
CA PRO A 22 13.28 23.45 5.64
C PRO A 22 12.99 22.93 4.21
N TRP A 23 13.87 23.14 3.22
CA TRP A 23 13.48 23.01 1.80
C TRP A 23 14.45 22.28 0.87
N ARG A 24 15.50 21.59 1.37
CA ARG A 24 16.39 20.79 0.51
C ARG A 24 16.44 19.34 0.98
N ARG A 25 15.50 18.54 0.49
CA ARG A 25 15.44 17.08 0.68
C ARG A 25 16.14 16.39 -0.50
N ALA A 26 16.98 15.39 -0.23
CA ALA A 26 17.52 14.50 -1.23
C ALA A 26 17.13 13.07 -0.88
N SER A 27 16.22 12.50 -1.66
CA SER A 27 15.72 11.13 -1.47
C SER A 27 16.30 10.23 -2.55
N HIS A 28 16.90 9.10 -2.18
CA HIS A 28 17.25 8.04 -3.12
C HIS A 28 16.21 6.93 -3.01
N VAL A 29 15.49 6.71 -4.11
CA VAL A 29 14.44 5.70 -4.22
C VAL A 29 14.98 4.54 -5.05
N ALA A 30 14.98 3.33 -4.50
CA ALA A 30 15.38 2.13 -5.22
C ALA A 30 14.38 0.99 -4.94
N CYS A 31 13.47 0.77 -5.88
CA CYS A 31 12.61 -0.41 -5.89
C CYS A 31 13.21 -1.48 -6.80
N LEU A 32 13.28 -2.72 -6.32
CA LEU A 32 13.70 -3.86 -7.12
C LEU A 32 12.50 -4.81 -7.30
N PHE A 33 11.88 -4.74 -8.48
CA PHE A 33 10.86 -5.68 -8.87
C PHE A 33 11.51 -7.01 -9.29
N VAL A 34 11.20 -8.10 -8.57
CA VAL A 34 11.66 -9.45 -8.92
C VAL A 34 10.46 -10.29 -9.32
N TYR A 35 10.20 -10.40 -10.63
CA TYR A 35 9.25 -11.35 -11.18
C TYR A 35 9.95 -12.70 -11.37
N TRP A 36 9.41 -13.79 -10.80
CA TRP A 36 9.97 -15.14 -10.94
C TRP A 36 8.91 -16.13 -11.42
N GLU A 37 9.15 -16.76 -12.57
CA GLU A 37 8.27 -17.75 -13.18
C GLU A 37 8.61 -19.15 -12.64
N LYS A 38 7.61 -19.84 -12.07
CA LYS A 38 7.73 -21.06 -11.25
C LYS A 38 8.19 -22.32 -12.01
N ASP A 39 8.39 -22.25 -13.33
CA ASP A 39 8.60 -23.42 -14.19
C ASP A 39 10.07 -23.70 -14.59
N ASN A 40 11.05 -23.03 -13.98
CA ASN A 40 12.47 -23.32 -14.23
C ASN A 40 13.22 -23.61 -12.93
N GLU A 41 13.21 -24.89 -12.53
CA GLU A 41 14.19 -25.44 -11.60
C GLU A 41 15.60 -25.19 -12.18
N PRO A 42 16.46 -24.45 -11.47
CA PRO A 42 17.60 -25.14 -10.93
C PRO A 42 17.74 -24.87 -9.43
N GLU A 43 17.91 -25.97 -8.72
CA GLU A 43 18.32 -26.11 -7.34
C GLU A 43 19.35 -25.04 -6.92
N THR A 44 18.91 -23.98 -6.24
CA THR A 44 19.80 -23.16 -5.40
C THR A 44 18.98 -22.53 -4.27
N THR A 45 18.64 -23.34 -3.28
CA THR A 45 18.12 -22.90 -1.99
C THR A 45 19.20 -22.13 -1.24
N VAL A 46 19.20 -20.81 -1.31
CA VAL A 46 19.98 -19.96 -0.40
C VAL A 46 19.18 -19.84 0.91
N LEU A 47 19.42 -20.81 1.80
CA LEU A 47 19.03 -20.75 3.20
C LEU A 47 19.92 -19.71 3.90
N LEU A 48 19.41 -18.49 4.08
CA LEU A 48 20.01 -17.54 5.02
C LEU A 48 19.52 -17.90 6.44
N ALA A 49 20.27 -18.76 7.11
CA ALA A 49 20.07 -19.06 8.52
C ALA A 49 20.55 -17.86 9.36
N ALA A 50 19.62 -17.05 9.86
CA ALA A 50 19.89 -16.08 10.93
C ALA A 50 19.51 -16.73 12.27
N ALA A 51 20.51 -17.18 13.03
CA ALA A 51 20.35 -17.60 14.42
C ALA A 51 20.07 -16.37 15.32
N PRO A 52 19.13 -16.41 16.28
CA PRO A 52 19.03 -15.36 17.27
C PRO A 52 20.11 -15.59 18.33
N LEU A 53 21.14 -14.74 18.35
CA LEU A 53 21.98 -14.59 19.53
C LEU A 53 21.14 -13.87 20.60
N LEU A 54 20.74 -14.62 21.62
CA LEU A 54 20.24 -14.09 22.89
C LEU A 54 21.36 -13.27 23.55
N ALA A 55 21.32 -11.95 23.38
CA ALA A 55 22.05 -11.01 24.21
C ALA A 55 21.07 -10.34 25.18
N THR A 56 21.08 -10.81 26.43
CA THR A 56 20.46 -10.13 27.57
C THR A 56 21.23 -8.83 27.84
N ALA A 57 20.74 -7.69 27.35
CA ALA A 57 21.14 -6.38 27.82
C ALA A 57 20.24 -5.98 29.00
N ALA A 58 20.89 -5.57 30.09
CA ALA A 58 20.28 -5.27 31.37
C ALA A 58 19.26 -4.12 31.30
N LEU A 59 18.17 -4.26 32.06
CA LEU A 59 17.20 -3.21 32.32
C LEU A 59 17.86 -2.12 33.18
N ALA A 60 18.11 -0.95 32.60
CA ALA A 60 18.27 0.29 33.36
C ALA A 60 16.89 0.93 33.47
N GLN A 61 16.33 0.93 34.68
CA GLN A 61 15.02 1.48 34.99
C GLN A 61 15.18 2.98 35.27
N GLU A 62 15.05 3.82 34.24
CA GLU A 62 14.91 5.27 34.42
C GLU A 62 13.49 5.53 34.96
N ALA A 63 13.39 6.20 36.10
CA ALA A 63 12.10 6.54 36.71
C ALA A 63 11.34 7.55 35.83
N PRO A 64 10.00 7.47 35.72
CA PRO A 64 9.25 8.43 34.93
C PRO A 64 9.26 9.78 35.65
N ALA A 65 9.91 10.77 35.04
CA ALA A 65 9.70 12.16 35.39
C ALA A 65 8.31 12.55 34.89
N THR A 66 7.40 12.79 35.83
CA THR A 66 6.08 13.38 35.57
C THR A 66 6.29 14.85 35.25
N ASP A 67 6.44 15.19 33.97
CA ASP A 67 6.25 16.56 33.50
C ASP A 67 4.78 16.71 33.07
N ASP A 68 3.95 17.12 34.03
CA ASP A 68 2.54 17.45 33.87
C ASP A 68 2.41 18.88 33.30
N SER A 69 3.12 19.14 32.20
CA SER A 69 3.09 20.39 31.46
C SER A 69 2.00 20.29 30.39
N GLY A 70 0.74 20.22 30.86
CA GLY A 70 -0.48 20.39 30.07
C GLY A 70 -0.37 19.92 28.62
N ALA A 71 -0.47 18.61 28.41
CA ALA A 71 -0.45 17.98 27.09
C ALA A 71 -1.47 18.69 26.17
N ILE A 72 -0.97 19.62 25.38
CA ILE A 72 -1.73 20.21 24.28
C ILE A 72 -1.84 19.09 23.27
N GLU A 73 -3.06 18.73 22.90
CA GLU A 73 -3.31 17.79 21.81
C GLU A 73 -2.53 18.28 20.58
N GLU A 74 -1.55 17.50 20.15
CA GLU A 74 -0.80 17.78 18.94
C GLU A 74 -1.75 17.59 17.75
N ILE A 75 -2.30 18.70 17.28
CA ILE A 75 -3.05 18.72 16.04
C ILE A 75 -2.01 18.85 14.93
N VAL A 76 -1.66 17.72 14.32
CA VAL A 76 -0.86 17.70 13.09
C VAL A 76 -1.72 18.32 11.97
N VAL A 77 -1.53 19.63 11.74
CA VAL A 77 -2.19 20.34 10.64
C VAL A 77 -1.46 20.00 9.35
N LEU A 78 -1.84 18.88 8.74
CA LEU A 78 -1.55 18.63 7.34
C LEU A 78 -2.38 19.63 6.54
N ALA A 79 -1.73 20.65 5.97
CA ALA A 79 -2.33 21.53 4.98
C ALA A 79 -2.56 20.74 3.67
N HIS A 80 -3.50 19.81 3.72
CA HIS A 80 -4.01 19.15 2.53
C HIS A 80 -5.07 20.08 1.93
N PRO A 81 -5.12 20.29 0.61
CA PRO A 81 -6.26 20.94 -0.06
C PRO A 81 -7.60 20.19 0.13
N LEU A 82 -7.63 19.14 0.95
CA LEU A 82 -8.80 18.37 1.38
C LEU A 82 -8.93 18.32 2.92
N SER A 83 -8.21 19.15 3.68
CA SER A 83 -8.39 19.23 5.14
C SER A 83 -9.88 19.48 5.39
N ARG A 84 -10.52 18.58 6.15
CA ARG A 84 -11.97 18.37 6.30
C ARG A 84 -12.84 19.61 6.60
N GLU A 85 -12.25 20.78 6.78
CA GLU A 85 -12.95 22.04 7.00
C GLU A 85 -13.25 22.77 5.68
N GLY A 86 -14.54 22.86 5.35
CA GLY A 86 -15.05 23.86 4.40
C GLY A 86 -15.24 23.41 2.95
N LEU A 87 -14.97 22.14 2.61
CA LEU A 87 -15.15 21.64 1.26
C LEU A 87 -16.19 20.51 1.20
N ALA A 88 -17.30 20.75 0.51
CA ALA A 88 -18.27 19.72 0.10
C ALA A 88 -17.66 18.85 -1.01
N GLN A 89 -16.61 18.10 -0.68
CA GLN A 89 -15.90 17.22 -1.62
C GLN A 89 -16.37 15.79 -1.34
N ALA A 90 -16.75 15.10 -2.41
CA ALA A 90 -17.02 13.68 -2.34
C ALA A 90 -15.68 12.93 -2.24
N ALA A 91 -15.17 12.79 -1.03
CA ALA A 91 -13.93 12.09 -0.72
C ALA A 91 -14.18 11.03 0.36
N ASP A 92 -13.69 9.82 0.13
CA ASP A 92 -13.61 8.78 1.14
C ASP A 92 -12.15 8.56 1.50
N VAL A 93 -11.87 8.33 2.78
CA VAL A 93 -10.52 8.09 3.28
C VAL A 93 -10.57 6.87 4.16
N MET A 94 -9.77 5.86 3.82
CA MET A 94 -9.54 4.66 4.62
C MET A 94 -8.20 4.80 5.32
N GLU A 95 -8.23 4.88 6.65
CA GLU A 95 -7.03 4.87 7.48
C GLU A 95 -6.57 3.42 7.75
N ALA A 96 -5.38 3.26 8.34
CA ALA A 96 -4.76 1.97 8.62
C ALA A 96 -5.70 0.94 9.28
N ASP A 97 -6.41 1.30 10.37
CA ASP A 97 -7.33 0.39 11.07
C ASP A 97 -8.50 -0.11 10.20
N GLU A 98 -8.89 0.69 9.20
CA GLU A 98 -9.93 0.32 8.25
C GLU A 98 -9.36 -0.59 7.14
N LEU A 99 -8.17 -0.27 6.63
CA LEU A 99 -7.44 -1.10 5.66
C LEU A 99 -7.07 -2.47 6.24
N ASP A 100 -6.78 -2.55 7.53
CA ASP A 100 -6.54 -3.82 8.21
C ASP A 100 -7.73 -4.78 8.12
N ARG A 101 -8.95 -4.23 8.06
CA ARG A 101 -10.20 -5.00 7.95
C ARG A 101 -10.69 -5.17 6.53
N LYS A 102 -10.42 -4.19 5.65
CA LYS A 102 -10.99 -4.12 4.29
C LYS A 102 -10.04 -4.50 3.17
N ALA A 103 -8.72 -4.43 3.37
CA ALA A 103 -7.77 -4.72 2.31
C ALA A 103 -7.89 -6.17 1.82
N VAL A 104 -7.90 -6.32 0.50
CA VAL A 104 -8.02 -7.59 -0.22
C VAL A 104 -7.05 -7.57 -1.40
N ASP A 105 -6.99 -8.65 -2.17
CA ASP A 105 -5.92 -8.96 -3.13
C ASP A 105 -5.66 -7.92 -4.24
N ASN A 106 -6.55 -6.96 -4.45
CA ASN A 106 -6.34 -5.86 -5.39
C ASN A 106 -7.00 -4.57 -4.91
N ILE A 107 -6.47 -3.44 -5.38
CA ILE A 107 -6.95 -2.11 -4.98
C ILE A 107 -8.42 -1.88 -5.35
N GLY A 108 -8.86 -2.33 -6.53
CA GLY A 108 -10.25 -2.19 -6.98
C GLY A 108 -11.26 -2.89 -6.07
N ALA A 109 -10.93 -4.09 -5.59
CA ALA A 109 -11.74 -4.82 -4.62
C ALA A 109 -11.68 -4.20 -3.23
N THR A 110 -10.51 -3.70 -2.81
CA THR A 110 -10.32 -3.02 -1.50
C THR A 110 -11.24 -1.82 -1.35
N VAL A 111 -11.29 -0.94 -2.36
CA VAL A 111 -12.19 0.22 -2.34
C VAL A 111 -13.59 -0.08 -2.86
N GLY A 112 -13.84 -1.26 -3.43
CA GLY A 112 -15.10 -1.63 -4.08
C GLY A 112 -16.28 -1.78 -3.14
N ASN A 113 -16.05 -1.76 -1.83
CA ASN A 113 -17.11 -1.75 -0.81
C ASN A 113 -17.58 -0.34 -0.44
N GLU A 114 -16.93 0.71 -0.97
CA GLU A 114 -17.36 2.08 -0.72
C GLU A 114 -18.53 2.50 -1.62
N PRO A 115 -19.41 3.38 -1.12
CA PRO A 115 -20.56 3.85 -1.88
C PRO A 115 -20.21 4.44 -3.25
N GLY A 116 -20.76 3.86 -4.31
CA GLY A 116 -20.58 4.33 -5.68
C GLY A 116 -19.26 3.90 -6.33
N ILE A 117 -18.52 3.01 -5.67
CA ILE A 117 -17.32 2.36 -6.21
C ILE A 117 -17.63 0.88 -6.48
N HIS A 118 -17.11 0.37 -7.59
CA HIS A 118 -17.19 -1.03 -7.97
C HIS A 118 -15.82 -1.52 -8.42
N ASN A 119 -15.60 -2.83 -8.37
CA ASN A 119 -14.39 -3.44 -8.91
C ASN A 119 -14.63 -3.94 -10.34
N SER A 120 -13.80 -3.48 -11.29
CA SER A 120 -13.65 -4.12 -12.60
C SER A 120 -12.65 -5.27 -12.47
N SER A 121 -13.12 -6.40 -11.92
CA SER A 121 -12.29 -7.58 -11.64
C SER A 121 -11.98 -8.40 -12.88
N TYR A 122 -10.76 -8.92 -12.96
CA TYR A 122 -10.34 -9.99 -13.87
C TYR A 122 -9.70 -11.11 -13.04
N GLY A 123 -10.55 -11.88 -12.35
CA GLY A 123 -10.13 -12.82 -11.31
C GLY A 123 -9.74 -12.12 -10.01
N VAL A 124 -9.04 -12.84 -9.14
CA VAL A 124 -8.61 -12.35 -7.81
C VAL A 124 -7.40 -11.42 -7.90
N GLY A 125 -6.51 -11.65 -8.87
CA GLY A 125 -5.22 -10.97 -8.96
C GLY A 125 -5.24 -9.57 -9.61
N ALA A 126 -6.24 -9.29 -10.45
CA ALA A 126 -6.37 -8.03 -11.18
C ALA A 126 -7.76 -7.41 -10.97
N GLY A 127 -7.78 -6.12 -10.66
CA GLY A 127 -9.02 -5.38 -10.45
C GLY A 127 -8.79 -3.89 -10.35
N ARG A 128 -9.53 -3.12 -11.15
CA ARG A 128 -9.47 -1.65 -11.17
C ARG A 128 -10.74 -1.03 -10.59
N PRO A 129 -10.63 0.07 -9.83
CA PRO A 129 -11.80 0.78 -9.33
C PRO A 129 -12.60 1.41 -10.47
N VAL A 130 -13.93 1.31 -10.36
CA VAL A 130 -14.93 1.93 -11.22
C VAL A 130 -15.78 2.84 -10.36
N ILE A 131 -15.73 4.15 -10.62
CA ILE A 131 -16.41 5.17 -9.80
C ILE A 131 -17.57 5.74 -10.61
N HIS A 132 -18.80 5.62 -10.09
CA HIS A 132 -20.02 6.05 -10.78
C HIS A 132 -20.14 5.53 -12.23
N GLY A 133 -19.72 4.29 -12.46
CA GLY A 133 -19.74 3.64 -13.78
C GLY A 133 -18.60 4.06 -14.72
N MET A 134 -17.68 4.92 -14.27
CA MET A 134 -16.49 5.32 -15.03
C MET A 134 -15.31 4.44 -14.64
N GLY A 135 -14.59 3.90 -15.63
CA GLY A 135 -13.38 3.09 -15.43
C GLY A 135 -12.29 3.39 -16.46
N GLY A 136 -11.23 2.58 -16.47
CA GLY A 136 -10.08 2.77 -17.35
C GLY A 136 -9.39 4.12 -17.13
N ALA A 137 -9.03 4.82 -18.21
CA ALA A 137 -8.32 6.11 -18.14
C ALA A 137 -9.11 7.26 -17.47
N ARG A 138 -10.40 7.05 -17.17
CA ARG A 138 -11.26 8.04 -16.49
C ARG A 138 -11.14 7.99 -14.98
N VAL A 139 -10.62 6.89 -14.43
CA VAL A 139 -10.31 6.73 -13.00
C VAL A 139 -8.82 6.50 -12.88
N ARG A 140 -8.12 7.48 -12.28
CA ARG A 140 -6.68 7.39 -12.07
C ARG A 140 -6.42 6.67 -10.75
N VAL A 141 -5.51 5.68 -10.79
CA VAL A 141 -4.96 5.06 -9.60
C VAL A 141 -3.54 5.60 -9.43
N MET A 142 -3.16 5.90 -8.20
CA MET A 142 -1.86 6.50 -7.88
C MET A 142 -1.30 5.87 -6.62
N GLU A 143 0.03 5.92 -6.52
CA GLU A 143 0.77 5.60 -5.32
C GLU A 143 1.53 6.85 -4.89
N ASP A 144 1.34 7.27 -3.63
CA ASP A 144 1.96 8.47 -3.07
C ASP A 144 1.84 9.71 -3.99
N ARG A 145 0.65 9.89 -4.59
CA ARG A 145 0.29 10.97 -5.54
C ARG A 145 1.00 10.90 -6.91
N ILE A 146 1.65 9.80 -7.22
CA ILE A 146 2.28 9.54 -8.52
C ILE A 146 1.44 8.51 -9.27
N ASP A 147 1.19 8.76 -10.55
CA ASP A 147 0.48 7.81 -11.41
C ASP A 147 1.24 6.47 -11.44
N THR A 148 0.51 5.37 -11.33
CA THR A 148 1.09 4.02 -11.35
C THR A 148 1.75 3.70 -12.69
N LEU A 149 1.33 4.38 -13.76
CA LEU A 149 1.85 4.21 -15.14
C LEU A 149 1.83 2.75 -15.62
N ASP A 150 0.99 1.93 -15.01
CA ASP A 150 0.81 0.54 -15.38
C ASP A 150 -0.02 0.41 -16.67
N VAL A 151 -0.04 -0.80 -17.21
CA VAL A 151 -0.79 -1.12 -18.43
C VAL A 151 -2.25 -1.52 -18.15
N SER A 152 -2.67 -1.58 -16.88
CA SER A 152 -4.04 -1.96 -16.52
C SER A 152 -5.08 -0.92 -16.95
N VAL A 153 -4.66 0.32 -17.23
CA VAL A 153 -5.49 1.34 -17.87
C VAL A 153 -5.96 0.90 -19.27
N SER A 154 -5.13 0.14 -19.99
CA SER A 154 -5.41 -0.31 -21.36
C SER A 154 -6.36 -1.51 -21.40
N SER A 155 -6.24 -2.42 -20.43
CA SER A 155 -7.04 -3.63 -20.34
C SER A 155 -7.08 -4.15 -18.89
N GLY A 156 -8.25 -4.61 -18.46
CA GLY A 156 -8.50 -5.07 -17.10
C GLY A 156 -7.86 -6.41 -16.74
N ASP A 157 -7.23 -7.09 -17.70
CA ASP A 157 -6.49 -8.34 -17.51
C ASP A 157 -5.09 -8.13 -16.92
N HIS A 158 -4.64 -6.88 -16.78
CA HIS A 158 -3.41 -6.53 -16.08
C HIS A 158 -3.74 -6.02 -14.68
N ALA A 159 -2.93 -6.43 -13.70
CA ALA A 159 -3.03 -5.93 -12.34
C ALA A 159 -2.61 -4.46 -12.26
N VAL A 160 -3.23 -3.71 -11.34
CA VAL A 160 -2.70 -2.42 -10.90
C VAL A 160 -1.46 -2.70 -10.07
N THR A 161 -0.38 -1.96 -10.27
CA THR A 161 0.91 -2.22 -9.61
C THR A 161 0.95 -1.82 -8.13
N VAL A 162 -0.17 -1.35 -7.58
CA VAL A 162 -0.27 -0.90 -6.20
C VAL A 162 -0.87 -1.99 -5.34
N ASP A 163 -0.18 -2.28 -4.23
CA ASP A 163 -0.61 -3.27 -3.26
C ASP A 163 -1.27 -2.61 -2.02
N PRO A 164 -2.50 -3.01 -1.65
CA PRO A 164 -3.21 -2.43 -0.52
C PRO A 164 -2.73 -2.93 0.86
N PHE A 165 -1.89 -3.97 0.95
CA PHE A 165 -1.36 -4.49 2.21
C PHE A 165 -0.13 -3.75 2.73
N VAL A 166 0.49 -2.91 1.91
CA VAL A 166 1.55 -1.97 2.32
C VAL A 166 1.03 -0.52 2.43
N ALA A 167 -0.27 -0.31 2.21
CA ALA A 167 -0.89 1.00 2.30
C ALA A 167 -1.10 1.43 3.76
N GLU A 168 -0.70 2.66 4.09
CA GLU A 168 -1.03 3.32 5.35
C GLU A 168 -2.39 4.01 5.28
N ARG A 169 -2.74 4.54 4.11
CA ARG A 169 -4.00 5.25 3.86
C ARG A 169 -4.41 5.13 2.39
N VAL A 170 -5.70 4.98 2.14
CA VAL A 170 -6.26 5.07 0.78
C VAL A 170 -7.25 6.21 0.71
N GLU A 171 -7.05 7.13 -0.22
CA GLU A 171 -7.91 8.28 -0.45
C GLU A 171 -8.62 8.13 -1.81
N VAL A 172 -9.95 8.20 -1.79
CA VAL A 172 -10.78 8.14 -3.00
C VAL A 172 -11.47 9.49 -3.20
N LEU A 173 -11.11 10.17 -4.28
CA LEU A 173 -11.64 11.46 -4.65
C LEU A 173 -12.59 11.30 -5.84
N LYS A 174 -13.82 11.80 -5.72
CA LYS A 174 -14.86 11.64 -6.73
C LYS A 174 -15.22 12.99 -7.35
N GLY A 175 -15.42 13.00 -8.68
CA GLY A 175 -15.94 14.16 -9.40
C GLY A 175 -14.99 15.37 -9.39
N SER A 176 -15.45 16.52 -8.92
CA SER A 176 -14.71 17.79 -9.04
C SER A 176 -13.46 17.90 -8.16
N SER A 177 -13.31 17.02 -7.16
CA SER A 177 -12.10 16.98 -6.31
C SER A 177 -10.86 16.49 -7.05
N THR A 178 -11.03 15.83 -8.20
CA THR A 178 -9.92 15.28 -8.99
C THR A 178 -9.11 16.34 -9.75
N LEU A 179 -9.61 17.58 -9.83
CA LEU A 179 -8.92 18.70 -10.49
C LEU A 179 -7.51 18.95 -9.93
N LEU A 180 -7.29 18.63 -8.65
CA LEU A 180 -5.99 18.72 -7.99
C LEU A 180 -4.93 17.79 -8.60
N TYR A 181 -5.37 16.72 -9.27
CA TYR A 181 -4.51 15.66 -9.82
C TYR A 181 -4.42 15.71 -11.35
N GLY A 182 -4.91 16.79 -11.96
CA GLY A 182 -4.75 17.08 -13.38
C GLY A 182 -5.89 16.54 -14.27
N SER A 183 -5.67 16.64 -15.58
CA SER A 183 -6.64 16.19 -16.57
C SER A 183 -6.62 14.66 -16.73
N GLY A 184 -7.79 14.08 -16.99
CA GLY A 184 -7.97 12.65 -17.28
C GLY A 184 -8.80 11.89 -16.24
N ALA A 185 -8.73 12.27 -14.96
CA ALA A 185 -9.42 11.60 -13.87
C ALA A 185 -10.87 12.07 -13.65
N ILE A 186 -11.67 12.18 -14.72
CA ILE A 186 -13.04 12.72 -14.65
C ILE A 186 -13.99 11.87 -13.79
N GLY A 187 -13.75 10.57 -13.71
CA GLY A 187 -14.54 9.64 -12.89
C GLY A 187 -14.12 9.66 -11.42
N GLY A 188 -12.82 9.82 -11.17
CA GLY A 188 -12.27 9.81 -9.81
C GLY A 188 -10.77 9.56 -9.78
N VAL A 189 -10.22 9.70 -8.59
CA VAL A 189 -8.84 9.38 -8.25
C VAL A 189 -8.85 8.43 -7.06
N VAL A 190 -8.05 7.39 -7.11
CA VAL A 190 -7.74 6.51 -5.97
C VAL A 190 -6.25 6.64 -5.69
N ASP A 191 -5.90 7.29 -4.59
CA ASP A 191 -4.52 7.50 -4.16
C ASP A 191 -4.21 6.58 -2.99
N VAL A 192 -3.19 5.75 -3.14
CA VAL A 192 -2.70 4.85 -2.09
C VAL A 192 -1.43 5.43 -1.52
N GLN A 193 -1.47 5.79 -0.25
CA GLN A 193 -0.31 6.29 0.47
C GLN A 193 0.35 5.16 1.23
N THR A 194 1.63 4.93 0.96
CA THR A 194 2.42 3.84 1.54
C THR A 194 3.36 4.33 2.64
N GLY A 195 3.60 5.64 2.71
CA GLY A 195 4.58 6.21 3.63
C GLY A 195 6.03 5.95 3.21
N ARG A 196 6.27 5.40 2.01
CA ARG A 196 7.60 5.05 1.49
C ARG A 196 8.60 6.21 1.51
N ILE A 197 8.13 7.46 1.44
CA ILE A 197 8.94 8.66 1.62
C ILE A 197 8.68 9.23 3.03
N PRO A 198 9.57 8.96 4.01
CA PRO A 198 9.44 9.52 5.35
C PRO A 198 9.37 11.05 5.30
N GLN A 199 8.41 11.64 6.01
CA GLN A 199 8.27 13.10 6.14
C GLN A 199 9.12 13.67 7.28
N GLU A 200 9.52 12.83 8.22
CA GLU A 200 10.38 13.15 9.36
C GLU A 200 11.32 11.97 9.65
N VAL A 201 12.34 12.19 10.48
CA VAL A 201 13.24 11.13 10.94
C VAL A 201 12.58 10.43 12.13
N PRO A 202 12.19 9.14 12.02
CA PRO A 202 11.57 8.43 13.13
C PRO A 202 12.47 8.41 14.36
N GLU A 203 11.93 8.74 15.54
CA GLU A 203 12.68 8.70 16.81
C GLU A 203 13.00 7.28 17.25
N HIS A 204 12.15 6.33 16.84
CA HIS A 204 12.26 4.91 17.16
C HIS A 204 12.08 4.08 15.89
N ILE A 205 12.67 2.89 15.90
CA ILE A 205 12.40 1.89 14.87
C ILE A 205 10.96 1.42 15.05
N SER A 206 10.16 1.48 13.99
CA SER A 206 8.80 0.97 13.95
C SER A 206 8.65 0.00 12.78
N GLY A 207 7.64 -0.84 12.83
CA GLY A 207 7.40 -1.80 11.77
C GLY A 207 6.05 -2.49 11.90
N ALA A 208 5.62 -3.11 10.81
CA ALA A 208 4.39 -3.87 10.73
C ALA A 208 4.64 -5.21 10.03
N LEU A 209 3.92 -6.24 10.46
CA LEU A 209 3.88 -7.54 9.82
C LEU A 209 2.43 -7.96 9.72
N ALA A 210 1.94 -8.16 8.51
CA ALA A 210 0.60 -8.68 8.27
C ALA A 210 0.69 -10.03 7.56
N LEU A 211 -0.15 -10.97 7.97
CA LEU A 211 -0.33 -12.27 7.33
C LEU A 211 -1.83 -12.50 7.17
N ARG A 212 -2.27 -12.85 5.97
CA ARG A 212 -3.68 -13.14 5.68
C ARG A 212 -3.81 -14.42 4.88
N GLY A 213 -4.93 -15.10 5.09
CA GLY A 213 -5.30 -16.30 4.34
C GLY A 213 -6.75 -16.22 3.91
N SER A 214 -7.04 -16.73 2.71
CA SER A 214 -8.41 -16.92 2.21
C SER A 214 -8.70 -18.41 2.00
N ASP A 215 -9.96 -18.78 2.18
CA ASP A 215 -10.45 -20.14 1.93
C ASP A 215 -10.67 -20.37 0.42
N ASN A 216 -11.37 -19.46 -0.24
CA ASN A 216 -11.60 -19.53 -1.68
C ASN A 216 -10.33 -19.19 -2.46
N GLY A 217 -9.82 -20.14 -3.24
CA GLY A 217 -8.55 -20.00 -3.95
C GLY A 217 -7.30 -20.21 -3.07
N SER A 218 -7.45 -20.69 -1.83
CA SER A 218 -6.32 -20.98 -0.91
C SER A 218 -5.29 -19.84 -0.82
N GLY A 219 -5.75 -18.59 -0.81
CA GLY A 219 -4.90 -17.41 -0.89
C GLY A 219 -4.04 -17.25 0.36
N ARG A 220 -2.80 -16.78 0.18
CA ARG A 220 -1.82 -16.52 1.22
C ARG A 220 -1.11 -15.22 0.91
N ASN A 221 -1.30 -14.24 1.78
CA ASN A 221 -0.73 -12.91 1.61
C ASN A 221 0.11 -12.57 2.83
N GLY A 222 1.22 -11.89 2.62
CA GLY A 222 2.05 -11.36 3.68
C GLY A 222 2.64 -10.03 3.29
N SER A 223 2.66 -9.08 4.22
CA SER A 223 3.38 -7.82 4.07
C SER A 223 4.23 -7.54 5.30
N PHE A 224 5.34 -6.86 5.06
CA PHE A 224 6.32 -6.47 6.06
C PHE A 224 6.72 -5.02 5.79
N ARG A 225 6.78 -4.22 6.85
CA ARG A 225 7.24 -2.83 6.81
C ARG A 225 8.18 -2.58 7.97
N LEU A 226 9.24 -1.83 7.73
CA LEU A 226 10.19 -1.38 8.73
C LEU A 226 10.65 0.04 8.42
N ASP A 227 10.52 0.90 9.42
CA ASP A 227 10.88 2.29 9.36
C ASP A 227 11.83 2.62 10.49
N GLY A 228 12.79 3.48 10.21
CA GLY A 228 13.66 3.99 11.25
C GLY A 228 14.47 5.17 10.77
N GLY A 229 15.20 5.74 11.71
CA GLY A 229 16.02 6.90 11.44
C GLY A 229 17.16 7.01 12.43
N ALA A 230 18.22 7.68 12.01
CA ALA A 230 19.34 8.03 12.87
C ALA A 230 19.92 9.38 12.44
N GLY A 231 19.97 10.33 13.37
CA GLY A 231 20.47 11.68 13.11
C GLY A 231 19.59 12.39 12.08
N ASN A 232 20.09 12.51 10.86
CA ASN A 232 19.45 13.20 9.76
C ASN A 232 19.09 12.27 8.59
N ILE A 233 19.04 10.96 8.84
CA ILE A 233 18.73 9.95 7.84
C ILE A 233 17.48 9.21 8.30
N ALA A 234 16.49 9.10 7.43
CA ALA A 234 15.39 8.17 7.59
C ALA A 234 15.47 7.09 6.52
N TRP A 235 15.00 5.90 6.84
CA TRP A 235 14.92 4.78 5.92
C TRP A 235 13.59 4.07 6.11
N HIS A 236 13.08 3.57 4.99
CA HIS A 236 11.86 2.81 4.88
C HIS A 236 12.15 1.55 4.07
N LEU A 237 11.64 0.42 4.53
CA LEU A 237 11.74 -0.87 3.86
C LEU A 237 10.37 -1.54 3.93
N ASP A 238 9.82 -1.87 2.78
CA ASP A 238 8.58 -2.63 2.67
C ASP A 238 8.74 -3.80 1.70
N ALA A 239 8.00 -4.86 1.98
CA ALA A 239 7.94 -6.03 1.13
C ALA A 239 6.56 -6.67 1.25
N PHE A 240 6.06 -7.21 0.15
CA PHE A 240 4.86 -8.01 0.16
C PHE A 240 5.00 -9.23 -0.74
N ALA A 241 4.24 -10.26 -0.41
CA ALA A 241 4.15 -11.47 -1.20
C ALA A 241 2.71 -12.00 -1.14
N ARG A 242 2.20 -12.42 -2.29
CA ARG A 242 0.87 -13.02 -2.41
C ARG A 242 0.89 -14.22 -3.35
N GLU A 243 0.22 -15.28 -2.95
CA GLU A 243 0.00 -16.48 -3.76
C GLU A 243 -1.45 -16.93 -3.60
N SER A 244 -2.10 -17.27 -4.71
CA SER A 244 -3.43 -17.86 -4.72
C SER A 244 -3.52 -18.89 -5.84
N ASP A 245 -4.32 -19.93 -5.62
CA ASP A 245 -4.69 -20.91 -6.63
C ASP A 245 -6.05 -20.54 -7.24
N ASP A 246 -6.59 -21.40 -8.11
CA ASP A 246 -7.87 -21.17 -8.76
C ASP A 246 -9.01 -21.10 -7.72
N TYR A 247 -9.89 -20.11 -7.87
CA TYR A 247 -11.04 -19.92 -6.99
C TYR A 247 -12.22 -20.78 -7.42
N ASP A 248 -12.99 -21.23 -6.44
CA ASP A 248 -14.22 -21.98 -6.64
C ASP A 248 -15.40 -21.04 -6.93
N ILE A 249 -16.28 -21.52 -7.82
CA ILE A 249 -17.57 -20.89 -8.11
C ILE A 249 -18.71 -21.84 -7.76
N PRO A 250 -19.88 -21.32 -7.36
CA PRO A 250 -21.06 -22.15 -7.25
C PRO A 250 -21.51 -22.61 -8.65
N GLY A 251 -21.62 -23.92 -8.84
CA GLY A 251 -22.09 -24.52 -10.09
C GLY A 251 -20.96 -24.90 -11.05
N PHE A 252 -21.21 -24.80 -12.34
CA PHE A 252 -20.26 -25.17 -13.39
C PHE A 252 -19.86 -23.94 -14.21
N ALA A 253 -18.57 -23.81 -14.51
CA ALA A 253 -18.05 -22.72 -15.34
C ALA A 253 -18.48 -22.87 -16.81
N GLU A 254 -18.72 -24.10 -17.25
CA GLU A 254 -19.18 -24.43 -18.60
C GLU A 254 -20.53 -25.15 -18.53
N SER A 255 -21.46 -24.77 -19.42
CA SER A 255 -22.72 -25.51 -19.60
C SER A 255 -22.42 -26.89 -20.20
N ALA A 256 -23.12 -27.93 -19.75
CA ALA A 256 -23.05 -29.24 -20.40
C ALA A 256 -23.42 -29.10 -21.88
N ALA A 257 -22.44 -29.34 -22.76
CA ALA A 257 -22.56 -29.29 -24.21
C ALA A 257 -23.41 -30.44 -24.77
#